data_AF-A0A7N5JX75-F1
#
_entry.id   AF-A0A7N5JX75-F1
#
_cell.length_a   1.000
_cell.length_b   1.000
_cell.length_c   1.000
_cell.angle_alpha   90.00
_cell.angle_beta   90.00
_cell.angle_gamma   90.00
#
_symmetry.space_group_name_H-M   'P 1'
#
loop_
_entity.id
_entity.type
_entity.pdbx_description
1 polymer ?
#
loop_
_entity_poly.entity_id
_entity_poly.type
_entity_poly.pdbx_seq_one_letter_code
_entity_poly.pdbx_strand_id
1 'polypeptide(L)' 'MQEEIFGPILPIVPVKNADEAMKFINGREKPLAFYIFSHNDKLVRRMIDGTSSGGVTANDVIMHFTLSSLPFGGV' A
#
# COMPACT_ATOMS: atom_id res chain seq x y z
N MET A 1 11.74 8.76 -6.23
CA MET A 1 10.95 7.51 -6.26
C MET A 1 10.35 7.41 -7.64
N GLN A 2 10.99 6.70 -8.56
CA GLN A 2 10.48 6.44 -9.92
C GLN A 2 10.63 4.95 -10.20
N GLU A 3 11.74 4.38 -9.75
CA GLU A 3 12.03 2.96 -9.77
C GLU A 3 11.90 2.34 -8.38
N GLU A 4 11.84 1.01 -8.36
CA GLU A 4 11.88 0.18 -7.16
C GLU A 4 13.28 0.20 -6.54
N ILE A 5 13.34 0.28 -5.20
CA ILE A 5 14.60 0.49 -4.48
C ILE A 5 15.40 -0.81 -4.32
N PHE A 6 14.74 -1.94 -4.03
CA PHE A 6 15.37 -3.24 -3.73
C PHE A 6 16.62 -3.16 -2.83
N GLY A 7 16.56 -2.32 -1.79
CA GLY A 7 17.72 -2.01 -0.95
C GLY A 7 17.34 -1.28 0.33
N PRO A 8 18.31 -0.97 1.20
CA PRO A 8 18.07 -0.49 2.57
C PRO A 8 17.77 1.02 2.62
N ILE A 9 16.90 1.51 1.74
CA ILE A 9 16.49 2.92 1.68
C ILE A 9 14.98 3.00 1.85
N LEU A 10 14.53 3.83 2.80
CA LEU A 10 13.11 4.07 3.07
C LEU A 10 12.78 5.57 2.90
N PRO A 11 12.32 6.01 1.71
CA PRO A 11 11.93 7.39 1.50
C PRO A 11 10.66 7.74 2.27
N ILE A 12 10.64 8.93 2.87
CA ILE A 12 9.46 9.49 3.53
C ILE A 12 8.91 10.61 2.65
N VAL A 13 7.67 10.45 2.18
CA VAL A 13 6.96 11.46 1.38
C VAL A 13 5.80 12.02 2.20
N PRO A 14 5.90 13.23 2.76
CA PRO A 14 4.80 13.84 3.48
C PRO A 14 3.68 14.23 2.51
N VAL A 15 2.45 14.01 2.93
CA VAL A 15 1.22 14.36 2.21
C VAL A 15 0.27 15.10 3.15
N LYS A 16 -0.56 15.99 2.61
CA LYS A 16 -1.49 16.79 3.41
C LYS A 16 -2.67 15.97 3.92
N ASN A 17 -3.11 14.97 3.14
CA ASN A 17 -4.27 14.14 3.44
C ASN A 17 -4.28 12.84 2.63
N ALA A 18 -5.30 12.01 2.88
CA ALA A 18 -5.51 10.73 2.21
C ALA A 18 -5.68 10.86 0.68
N ASP A 19 -6.32 11.93 0.19
CA ASP A 19 -6.54 12.12 -1.25
C ASP A 19 -5.24 12.37 -2.00
N GLU A 20 -4.34 13.17 -1.40
CA GLU A 20 -2.99 13.37 -1.95
C GLU A 20 -2.16 12.08 -1.91
N ALA A 21 -2.30 11.28 -0.84
CA ALA A 21 -1.67 9.97 -0.76
C ALA A 21 -2.14 9.03 -1.88
N MET A 22 -3.46 8.91 -2.08
CA MET A 22 -4.04 8.08 -3.15
C MET A 22 -3.61 8.58 -4.53
N LYS A 23 -3.59 9.90 -4.76
CA LYS A 23 -3.10 10.48 -6.01
C LYS A 23 -1.62 10.14 -6.27
N PHE A 24 -0.79 10.19 -5.22
CA PHE A 24 0.62 9.83 -5.32
C PHE A 24 0.83 8.35 -5.65
N ILE A 25 0.04 7.46 -5.03
CA ILE A 25 0.09 6.01 -5.27
C ILE A 25 -0.42 5.67 -6.68
N ASN A 26 -1.60 6.18 -7.05
CA ASN A 26 -2.25 5.86 -8.33
C ASN A 26 -1.56 6.48 -9.55
N GLY A 27 -0.67 7.47 -9.35
CA GLY A 27 0.16 8.03 -10.42
C GLY A 27 1.36 7.17 -10.81
N ARG A 28 1.42 5.90 -10.36
CA ARG A 28 2.54 4.97 -10.50
C ARG A 28 2.04 3.60 -10.92
N GLU A 29 2.95 2.70 -11.27
CA GLU A 29 2.62 1.29 -11.47
C GLU A 29 2.01 0.69 -10.19
N LYS A 30 1.09 -0.25 -10.39
CA LYS A 30 0.37 -0.88 -9.28
C LYS A 30 1.33 -1.71 -8.43
N PRO A 31 1.45 -1.45 -7.13
CA PRO A 31 2.38 -2.18 -6.28
C PRO A 31 1.88 -3.61 -6.02
N LEU A 32 2.82 -4.52 -5.78
CA LEU A 32 2.49 -5.87 -5.32
C LEU A 32 1.80 -5.85 -3.95
N ALA A 33 2.29 -5.03 -3.02
CA ALA A 33 1.75 -4.93 -1.67
C ALA A 33 1.48 -3.47 -1.28
N PHE A 34 0.34 -3.23 -0.65
CA PHE A 34 0.00 -1.94 -0.04
C PHE A 34 -0.23 -2.09 1.47
N TYR A 35 0.40 -1.22 2.25
CA TYR A 35 0.34 -1.23 3.70
C TYR A 35 -0.24 0.08 4.21
N ILE A 36 -1.24 -0.02 5.08
CA ILE A 36 -1.89 1.14 5.69
C ILE A 36 -1.92 1.02 7.21
N PHE A 37 -1.48 2.06 7.90
CA PHE A 37 -1.48 2.14 9.35
C PHE A 37 -2.50 3.20 9.80
N SER A 38 -3.57 2.76 10.45
CA SER A 38 -4.58 3.64 11.03
C SER A 38 -5.47 2.89 12.03
N HIS A 39 -5.90 3.61 13.07
CA HIS A 39 -6.98 3.16 13.98
C HIS A 39 -8.38 3.54 13.46
N ASN A 40 -8.48 4.25 12.32
CA ASN A 40 -9.75 4.67 11.74
C ASN A 40 -10.15 3.74 10.59
N ASP A 41 -11.07 2.81 10.85
CA ASP A 41 -11.54 1.85 9.87
C ASP A 41 -12.16 2.48 8.61
N LYS A 42 -12.77 3.66 8.74
CA LYS A 42 -13.31 4.38 7.57
C LYS A 42 -12.19 4.88 6.66
N LEU A 43 -11.08 5.32 7.25
CA LEU A 43 -9.90 5.70 6.48
C LEU A 43 -9.24 4.48 5.84
N VAL A 44 -9.12 3.38 6.58
CA VAL A 44 -8.58 2.12 6.04
C VAL A 44 -9.38 1.68 4.82
N ARG A 45 -10.70 1.55 4.94
CA ARG A 45 -11.57 1.16 3.81
C ARG A 45 -11.46 2.12 2.64
N ARG A 46 -11.52 3.43 2.90
CA ARG A 46 -11.39 4.45 1.84
C ARG A 46 -10.10 4.32 1.04
N MET A 47 -8.98 4.05 1.70
CA MET A 47 -7.69 3.89 1.03
C MET A 47 -7.63 2.59 0.23
N ILE A 48 -8.22 1.51 0.74
CA ILE A 48 -8.33 0.22 0.02
C ILE A 48 -9.19 0.40 -1.23
N ASP A 49 -10.37 1.02 -1.11
CA ASP A 49 -11.30 1.22 -2.23
C ASP A 49 -10.74 2.22 -3.26
N GLY A 50 -9.85 3.13 -2.83
CA GLY A 50 -9.27 4.18 -3.65
C GLY A 50 -7.92 3.85 -4.28
N THR A 51 -7.37 2.66 -4.07
CA THR A 51 -6.07 2.22 -4.62
C THR A 51 -6.16 0.80 -5.20
N SER A 52 -5.15 0.39 -5.96
CA SER A 52 -5.07 -0.97 -6.52
C SER A 52 -3.70 -1.56 -6.25
N SER A 53 -3.68 -2.79 -5.72
CA SER A 53 -2.46 -3.55 -5.45
C SER A 53 -2.73 -5.05 -5.55
N GLY A 54 -1.68 -5.87 -5.60
CA GLY A 54 -1.80 -7.33 -5.55
C GLY A 54 -2.35 -7.83 -4.21
N GLY A 55 -1.84 -7.29 -3.11
CA GLY A 55 -2.29 -7.56 -1.75
C GLY A 55 -2.33 -6.30 -0.89
N VAL A 56 -3.11 -6.36 0.19
CA VAL A 56 -3.22 -5.28 1.19
C VAL A 56 -3.06 -5.86 2.59
N THR A 57 -2.34 -5.15 3.46
CA THR A 57 -2.33 -5.42 4.90
C THR A 57 -2.54 -4.12 5.68
N ALA A 58 -3.50 -4.14 6.61
CA ALA A 58 -3.74 -3.02 7.50
C ALA A 58 -3.04 -3.27 8.84
N ASN A 59 -2.36 -2.25 9.35
CA ASN A 59 -1.65 -2.23 10.64
C ASN A 59 -0.53 -3.27 10.80
N ASP A 60 -0.02 -3.80 9.69
CA ASP A 60 1.14 -4.68 9.64
C ASP A 60 1.78 -4.65 8.23
N VAL A 61 2.94 -5.27 8.08
CA VAL A 61 3.63 -5.46 6.80
C VAL A 61 3.88 -6.93 6.54
N ILE A 62 3.98 -7.35 5.27
CA ILE A 62 4.42 -8.70 4.84
C ILE A 62 3.48 -9.85 5.24
N MET A 63 2.61 -9.71 6.25
CA MET A 63 1.82 -10.83 6.78
C MET A 63 0.89 -11.50 5.77
N HIS A 64 0.37 -10.78 4.77
CA HIS A 64 -0.43 -11.42 3.71
C HIS A 64 0.37 -12.45 2.88
N PHE A 65 1.69 -12.31 2.80
CA PHE A 65 2.56 -13.28 2.12
C PHE A 65 2.75 -14.58 2.92
N THR A 66 2.64 -14.53 4.24
CA THR A 66 2.85 -15.72 5.09
C THR A 66 1.62 -16.64 5.15
N LEU A 67 0.48 -16.17 4.67
CA LEU A 67 -0.79 -16.89 4.66
C LEU A 67 -0.94 -17.70 3.38
N SER A 68 -0.58 -18.98 3.42
CA SER A 68 -0.67 -19.90 2.28
C SER A 68 -2.09 -20.12 1.73
N SER A 69 -3.11 -19.75 2.50
CA SER A 69 -4.52 -19.81 2.08
C SER A 69 -4.95 -18.63 1.20
N LEU A 70 -4.17 -17.56 1.13
CA LEU A 70 -4.45 -16.40 0.29
C LEU A 70 -3.68 -16.49 -1.04
N PRO A 71 -4.29 -16.09 -2.16
CA PRO A 71 -3.55 -15.94 -3.41
C PRO A 71 -2.49 -14.85 -3.28
N PHE A 72 -1.34 -15.05 -3.93
CA PHE A 72 -0.23 -14.10 -3.94
C PHE A 72 0.18 -13.79 -5.37
N GLY A 73 0.14 -12.52 -5.76
CA GLY A 73 0.46 -12.06 -7.11
C GLY A 73 0.06 -10.60 -7.34
N GLY A 74 0.51 -10.01 -8.44
CA GLY A 74 0.16 -8.65 -8.87
C GLY A 74 -1.18 -8.55 -9.61
N VAL A 75 -1.51 -7.35 -10.11
CA VAL A 75 -2.77 -6.98 -10.80
C VAL A 75 -2.56 -5.89 -11.85
#